data_AF-A0A7Y2VH34-F1
#
_entry.id   AF-A0A7Y2VH34-F1
#
_cell.length_a   1.000
_cell.length_b   1.000
_cell.length_c   1.000
_cell.angle_alpha   90.00
_cell.angle_beta   90.00
_cell.angle_gamma   90.00
#
_symmetry.space_group_name_H-M   'P 1'
#
loop_
_entity.id
_entity.type
_entity.pdbx_description
1 polymer ?
#
loop_
_entity_poly.entity_id
_entity_poly.type
_entity_poly.pdbx_seq_one_letter_code
_entity_poly.pdbx_strand_id
1 'polypeptide(L)' 'MKEGIAGKIAKAFIGSKLTVLLMIVFMVIGVYSSFLIPREEEPQIDVPMADIFVGYPGASPTEVESR' A
#
# COMPACT_ATOMS: atom_id res chain seq x y z
N MET A 1 -24.57 -34.12 0.25
CA MET A 1 -23.65 -33.34 -0.62
C MET A 1 -22.25 -33.43 -0.01
N LYS A 2 -21.21 -33.73 -0.80
CA LYS A 2 -19.82 -33.74 -0.28
C LYS A 2 -19.40 -32.30 0.00
N GLU A 3 -18.90 -32.03 1.21
CA GLU A 3 -18.38 -30.73 1.59
C GLU A 3 -17.23 -30.32 0.65
N GLY A 4 -17.36 -29.15 0.01
CA GLY A 4 -16.28 -28.53 -0.76
C GLY A 4 -15.13 -28.05 0.13
N ILE A 5 -14.09 -27.45 -0.45
CA ILE A 5 -12.89 -27.00 0.29
C ILE A 5 -13.27 -26.08 1.46
N ALA A 6 -14.17 -25.12 1.23
CA ALA A 6 -14.67 -24.24 2.28
C ALA A 6 -15.38 -25.00 3.42
N GLY A 7 -16.17 -26.03 3.10
CA GLY A 7 -16.86 -26.86 4.10
C GLY A 7 -15.89 -27.67 4.96
N LYS A 8 -14.83 -28.22 4.33
CA LYS A 8 -13.78 -28.94 5.06
C LYS A 8 -13.02 -28.04 6.04
N ILE A 9 -12.73 -26.79 5.64
CA ILE A 9 -12.10 -25.80 6.51
C ILE A 9 -13.07 -25.42 7.63
N ALA A 10 -14.31 -25.06 7.31
CA ALA A 10 -15.31 -24.71 8.32
C ALA A 10 -15.48 -25.80 9.37
N LYS A 11 -15.53 -27.07 8.96
CA LYS A 11 -15.62 -28.22 9.88
C LYS A 11 -14.43 -28.30 10.85
N ALA A 12 -13.22 -27.94 10.43
CA ALA A 12 -12.04 -27.94 11.30
C ALA A 12 -12.09 -26.82 12.36
N PHE A 13 -12.74 -25.69 12.08
CA PHE A 13 -12.72 -24.50 12.94
C PHE A 13 -14.02 -24.30 13.74
N ILE A 14 -15.18 -24.78 13.28
CA ILE A 14 -16.48 -24.42 13.85
C ILE A 14 -16.68 -24.81 15.33
N GLY A 15 -16.06 -25.91 15.78
CA GLY A 15 -16.09 -26.36 17.19
C GLY A 15 -14.80 -26.10 17.96
N SER A 16 -13.80 -25.46 17.33
CA SER A 16 -12.47 -25.33 17.91
C SER A 16 -12.37 -24.06 18.76
N LYS A 17 -11.86 -24.19 20.00
CA LYS A 17 -11.48 -23.05 20.84
C LYS A 17 -10.39 -22.18 20.18
N LEU A 18 -9.63 -22.76 19.24
CA LEU A 18 -8.63 -22.05 18.44
C LEU A 18 -9.25 -20.91 17.61
N THR A 19 -10.50 -21.06 17.15
CA THR A 19 -11.17 -20.03 16.36
C THR A 19 -11.34 -18.73 17.15
N VAL A 20 -11.75 -18.83 18.42
CA VAL A 20 -11.87 -17.67 19.30
C VAL A 20 -10.50 -17.05 19.59
N LEU A 21 -9.47 -17.88 19.82
CA LEU A 21 -8.11 -17.38 20.02
C LEU A 21 -7.59 -16.61 18.80
N LEU A 22 -7.74 -17.18 17.60
CA LEU A 22 -7.33 -16.54 16.35
C LEU A 22 -8.10 -15.25 16.09
N MET A 23 -9.40 -15.22 16.40
CA MET A 23 -10.21 -14.01 16.31
C MET A 23 -9.64 -12.88 17.18
N ILE A 24 -9.27 -13.17 18.42
CA ILE A 24 -8.65 -12.20 19.33
C ILE A 24 -7.30 -11.73 18.78
N VAL A 25 -6.45 -12.66 18.35
CA VAL A 25 -5.13 -12.32 17.78
C VAL A 25 -5.26 -11.41 16.57
N PHE A 26 -6.13 -11.74 15.61
CA PHE A 26 -6.35 -10.90 14.43
C PHE A 26 -6.96 -9.54 14.77
N MET A 27 -7.83 -9.48 15.77
CA MET A 27 -8.37 -8.21 16.25
C MET A 27 -7.28 -7.33 16.86
N VAL A 28 -6.41 -7.89 17.71
CA VAL A 28 -5.27 -7.17 18.30
C VAL A 28 -4.32 -6.67 17.20
N ILE A 29 -3.99 -7.52 16.23
CA ILE A 29 -3.15 -7.13 15.09
C ILE A 29 -3.80 -6.01 14.29
N GLY A 30 -5.11 -6.09 14.01
CA GLY A 30 -5.83 -5.06 13.26
C GLY A 30 -5.82 -3.71 13.97
N VAL A 31 -6.10 -3.70 15.28
CA VAL A 31 -6.04 -2.49 16.11
C VAL A 31 -4.62 -1.93 16.15
N TYR A 32 -3.61 -2.78 16.39
CA TYR A 32 -2.21 -2.38 16.43
C TYR A 32 -1.74 -1.77 15.11
N SER A 33 -2.08 -2.41 13.98
CA SER A 33 -1.78 -1.89 12.65
C SER A 33 -2.47 -0.54 12.40
N SER A 34 -3.71 -0.35 12.86
CA SER A 34 -4.40 0.94 12.72
C SER A 34 -3.70 2.09 13.44
N PHE A 35 -2.92 1.82 14.49
CA PHE A 35 -2.12 2.84 15.17
C PHE A 35 -0.74 3.06 14.51
N LEU A 36 -0.18 2.02 13.88
CA LEU A 36 1.11 2.10 13.20
C LEU A 36 1.04 2.68 11.79
N ILE A 37 -0.07 2.51 11.08
CA ILE A 37 -0.21 3.03 9.72
C ILE A 37 -0.08 4.56 9.76
N PRO A 38 0.93 5.13 9.06
CA PRO A 38 1.10 6.57 9.00
C PRO A 38 -0.12 7.18 8.31
N ARG A 39 -0.63 8.28 8.86
CA ARG A 39 -1.78 9.00 8.32
C ARG A 39 -1.27 10.26 7.66
N GLU A 40 -1.58 10.42 6.39
CA GLU A 40 -1.31 11.64 5.64
C GLU A 40 -2.64 12.36 5.41
N GLU A 41 -2.73 13.62 5.85
CA GLU A 41 -3.95 14.45 5.67
C GLU A 41 -4.13 14.83 4.21
N GLU A 42 -3.02 15.10 3.54
CA GLU A 42 -2.94 15.29 2.10
C GLU A 42 -2.05 14.16 1.56
N PRO A 43 -2.55 13.31 0.65
CA PRO A 43 -1.70 12.30 0.04
C PRO A 43 -0.54 13.00 -0.64
N GLN A 44 0.69 12.62 -0.32
CA GLN A 44 1.88 13.17 -0.99
C GLN A 44 1.82 12.80 -2.49
N ILE A 45 1.60 13.81 -3.33
CA ILE A 45 1.65 13.68 -4.79
C ILE A 45 3.00 14.21 -5.24
N ASP A 46 4.02 13.35 -5.16
CA ASP A 46 5.31 13.63 -5.75
C ASP A 46 5.22 13.43 -7.26
N VAL A 47 5.00 14.52 -7.99
CA VAL A 47 5.12 14.49 -9.45
C VAL A 47 6.60 14.23 -9.76
N PRO A 48 6.95 13.11 -10.41
CA PRO A 48 8.34 12.81 -10.72
C PRO A 48 8.82 13.81 -11.78
N MET A 49 9.47 14.88 -11.32
CA MET A 49 10.08 15.91 -12.16
C MET A 49 11.60 15.76 -12.08
N ALA A 50 12.25 15.79 -13.24
CA ALA A 50 13.68 15.83 -13.33
C ALA A 50 14.06 17.14 -14.01
N ASP A 51 14.73 18.02 -13.26
CA ASP A 51 15.25 19.26 -13.82
C ASP A 51 16.55 18.99 -14.57
N ILE A 52 16.58 19.35 -15.86
CA ILE A 52 17.77 19.24 -16.69
C ILE A 52 18.27 20.66 -16.96
N PHE A 53 19.41 21.00 -16.37
CA PHE A 53 20.06 22.29 -16.59
C PHE A 53 21.16 22.13 -17.65
N VAL A 54 21.01 22.82 -18.77
CA VAL A 54 22.04 22.90 -19.83
C VAL A 54 22.46 24.35 -19.99
N GLY A 55 23.76 24.61 -19.85
CA GLY A 55 24.34 25.93 -20.10
C GLY A 55 24.78 26.06 -21.55
N TYR A 56 24.26 27.05 -22.27
CA TYR A 56 24.73 27.42 -23.61
C TYR A 56 25.17 28.90 -23.66
N PRO A 57 26.34 29.23 -23.08
CA PRO A 57 26.78 30.61 -22.97
C PRO A 57 27.04 31.23 -24.37
N GLY A 58 26.46 32.40 -24.62
CA GLY A 58 26.63 33.14 -25.87
C GLY A 58 25.59 32.86 -26.96
N ALA A 59 24.68 31.89 -26.78
CA ALA A 59 23.57 31.66 -27.69
C ALA A 59 22.41 32.64 -27.43
N SER A 60 21.73 33.07 -28.49
CA SER A 60 20.50 33.85 -28.37
C SER A 60 19.32 32.98 -27.91
N PRO A 61 18.25 33.55 -27.32
CA PRO A 61 17.08 32.77 -26.89
C PRO A 61 16.50 31.87 -27.99
N THR A 62 16.44 32.36 -29.22
CA THR A 62 15.93 31.60 -30.37
C THR A 62 16.81 30.40 -30.71
N GLU A 63 18.12 30.49 -30.54
CA GLU A 63 19.05 29.39 -30.79
C GLU A 63 19.00 28.32 -29.68
N VAL A 64 18.66 28.70 -28.45
CA VAL A 64 18.50 27.78 -27.30
C VAL A 64 17.18 27.00 -27.38
N GLU A 65 16.10 27.62 -27.87
CA GLU A 65 14.81 26.93 -28.03
C GLU A 65 14.79 25.96 -29.22
N SER A 66 15.52 26.28 -30.29
CA SER A 66 15.45 25.54 -31.56
C SER A 66 16.46 24.39 -31.69
N ARG A 67 17.32 24.15 -30.69
CA ARG A 67 18.38 23.12 -30.70
C ARG A 67 18.34 22.24 -29.47
#